data_AF-A0A4Y2M5F6-F1
#
_entry.id   AF-A0A4Y2M5F6-F1
#
_cell.length_a   1.000
_cell.length_b   1.000
_cell.length_c   1.000
_cell.angle_alpha   90.00
_cell.angle_beta   90.00
_cell.angle_gamma   90.00
#
_symmetry.space_group_name_H-M   'P 1'
#
loop_
_entity.id
_entity.type
_entity.pdbx_description
1 polymer ?
#
loop_
_entity_poly.entity_id
_entity_poly.type
_entity_poly.pdbx_seq_one_letter_code
_entity_poly.pdbx_strand_id
1 'polypeptide(L)'
;MPHLHENNQVITHPMDLITIKKKLYNHEYKKPEEFASDVRLIFTNCYKYNPPDHETILMAKKLQDSFEMRYFNMPDESPDGNVNTNPEKTEDSTKSESYGLSSDSSSYGGSEDSEKKRKRGRKFLKNS
;
A
#
# COMPACT_ATOMS: atom_id res chain seq x y z
N MET A 1 -35.41 -2.69 15.38
CA MET A 1 -34.07 -3.32 15.48
C MET A 1 -33.03 -2.31 15.01
N PRO A 2 -32.49 -1.43 15.85
CA PRO A 2 -31.29 -0.70 15.47
C PRO A 2 -30.07 -1.34 16.13
N HIS A 3 -28.93 -1.35 15.45
CA HIS A 3 -27.58 -1.09 15.98
C HIS A 3 -26.58 -1.43 14.86
N LEU A 4 -26.65 -0.64 13.77
CA LEU A 4 -25.43 -0.39 13.00
C LEU A 4 -24.63 0.56 13.88
N HIS A 5 -23.68 0.02 14.66
CA HIS A 5 -22.74 0.87 15.37
C HIS A 5 -21.89 1.55 14.30
N GLU A 6 -22.30 2.77 13.95
CA GLU A 6 -21.53 3.68 13.12
C GLU A 6 -20.17 3.84 13.81
N ASN A 7 -19.11 3.40 13.15
CA ASN A 7 -17.74 3.63 13.57
C ASN A 7 -17.43 5.13 13.44
N ASN A 8 -18.05 5.95 14.31
CA ASN A 8 -17.95 7.41 14.36
C ASN A 8 -16.70 7.88 15.11
N GLN A 9 -15.59 7.17 14.96
CA GLN A 9 -14.31 7.71 15.40
C GLN A 9 -13.72 8.51 14.22
N VAL A 10 -13.57 9.82 14.41
CA VAL A 10 -12.95 10.71 13.42
C VAL A 10 -11.49 10.31 13.23
N ILE A 11 -11.07 10.11 11.98
CA ILE A 11 -9.66 9.95 11.62
C ILE A 11 -8.98 11.30 11.86
N THR A 12 -8.08 11.35 12.85
CA THR A 12 -7.42 12.60 13.25
C THR A 12 -6.40 13.08 12.22
N HIS A 13 -5.79 12.14 11.49
CA HIS A 13 -4.83 12.42 10.42
C HIS A 13 -5.14 11.51 9.22
N PRO A 14 -6.06 11.90 8.33
CA PRO A 14 -6.36 11.12 7.14
C PRO A 14 -5.13 11.05 6.23
N MET A 15 -4.90 9.89 5.64
CA MET A 15 -3.86 9.67 4.64
C MET A 15 -4.33 8.59 3.67
N ASP A 16 -3.94 8.72 2.40
CA ASP A 16 -4.30 7.81 1.32
C ASP A 16 -3.21 7.81 0.25
N LEU A 17 -3.20 6.79 -0.62
CA LEU A 17 -2.15 6.61 -1.62
C LEU A 17 -2.15 7.70 -2.71
N ILE A 18 -3.30 8.33 -3.00
CA ILE A 18 -3.38 9.44 -3.96
C ILE A 18 -2.69 10.67 -3.37
N THR A 19 -2.93 10.96 -2.10
CA THR A 19 -2.25 12.03 -1.36
C THR A 19 -0.74 11.78 -1.30
N ILE A 20 -0.31 10.57 -0.93
CA ILE A 20 1.12 10.21 -0.91
C ILE A 20 1.77 10.38 -2.28
N LYS A 21 1.09 9.92 -3.35
CA LYS A 21 1.56 10.06 -4.73
C LYS A 21 1.77 11.53 -5.10
N LYS A 22 0.83 12.41 -4.76
CA LYS A 22 0.96 13.87 -5.00
C LYS A 22 2.13 14.47 -4.25
N LYS A 23 2.26 14.20 -2.94
CA LYS A 23 3.37 14.68 -2.11
C LYS A 23 4.72 14.24 -2.67
N LEU A 24 4.81 13.01 -3.17
CA LEU A 24 6.02 12.48 -3.80
C LEU A 24 6.39 13.25 -5.08
N TYR A 25 5.45 13.47 -6.00
CA TYR A 25 5.70 14.23 -7.23
C TYR A 25 6.01 15.71 -7.01
N ASN A 26 5.44 16.28 -5.95
CA ASN A 26 5.69 17.66 -5.57
C ASN A 26 7.01 17.84 -4.78
N HIS A 27 7.80 16.77 -4.61
CA HIS A 27 9.02 16.78 -3.81
C HIS A 27 8.80 17.26 -2.36
N GLU A 28 7.65 16.95 -1.76
CA GLU A 28 7.29 17.38 -0.40
C GLU A 28 7.95 16.52 0.68
N TYR A 29 8.49 15.34 0.32
CA TYR A 29 9.28 14.51 1.23
C TYR A 29 10.76 14.84 1.09
N LYS A 30 11.38 15.28 2.18
CA LYS A 30 12.82 15.57 2.25
C LYS A 30 13.63 14.32 2.57
N LYS A 31 13.00 13.34 3.22
CA LYS A 31 13.65 12.09 3.61
C LYS A 31 12.75 10.88 3.37
N PRO A 32 13.33 9.70 3.08
CA PRO A 32 12.56 8.47 2.89
C PRO A 32 11.67 8.11 4.09
N GLU A 33 12.06 8.48 5.31
CA GLU A 33 11.29 8.20 6.52
C GLU A 33 9.96 8.96 6.57
N GLU A 34 9.90 10.17 6.00
CA GLU A 34 8.67 10.97 5.94
C GLU A 34 7.63 10.30 5.02
N PHE A 35 8.09 9.80 3.87
CA PHE A 35 7.27 8.98 2.97
C PHE A 35 6.78 7.70 3.66
N ALA A 36 7.68 6.99 4.35
CA ALA A 36 7.31 5.76 5.05
C ALA A 36 6.33 6.01 6.20
N SER A 37 6.47 7.14 6.91
CA SER A 37 5.53 7.54 7.95
C SER A 37 4.11 7.69 7.41
N ASP A 38 3.94 8.35 6.27
CA ASP A 38 2.61 8.54 5.66
C ASP A 38 2.02 7.22 5.17
N VAL A 39 2.82 6.32 4.58
CA VAL A 39 2.34 4.99 4.19
C VAL A 39 1.89 4.19 5.41
N ARG A 40 2.68 4.21 6.50
CA ARG A 40 2.34 3.52 7.75
C ARG A 40 1.10 4.12 8.43
N LEU A 41 0.84 5.41 8.24
CA LEU A 41 -0.36 6.09 8.74
C LEU A 41 -1.64 5.54 8.08
N ILE A 42 -1.60 5.18 6.78
CA ILE A 42 -2.73 4.52 6.10
C ILE A 42 -3.10 3.22 6.83
N PHE A 43 -2.11 2.37 7.14
CA PHE A 43 -2.35 1.10 7.84
C PHE A 43 -2.81 1.31 9.28
N THR A 44 -2.19 2.25 9.99
CA THR A 44 -2.54 2.57 11.38
C THR A 44 -3.99 3.04 11.49
N ASN A 45 -4.41 3.93 10.58
CA ASN A 45 -5.80 4.34 10.48
C ASN A 45 -6.69 3.15 10.09
N CYS A 46 -6.28 2.34 9.12
CA CYS A 46 -7.04 1.17 8.72
C CYS A 46 -7.35 0.26 9.92
N TYR A 47 -6.37 -0.04 10.76
CA TYR A 47 -6.54 -0.93 11.92
C TYR A 47 -7.31 -0.29 13.07
N LYS A 48 -7.21 1.03 13.23
CA LYS A 48 -7.90 1.74 14.30
C LYS A 48 -9.40 1.89 14.05
N TYR A 49 -9.78 2.11 12.78
CA TYR A 49 -11.15 2.53 12.43
C TYR A 49 -11.96 1.42 11.75
N ASN A 50 -11.33 0.40 11.17
CA ASN A 50 -12.06 -0.72 10.57
C ASN A 50 -12.20 -1.89 11.55
N PRO A 51 -13.34 -2.61 11.54
CA PRO A 51 -13.51 -3.83 12.32
C PRO A 51 -12.43 -4.88 12.00
N PRO A 52 -11.93 -5.63 13.00
CA PRO A 52 -10.80 -6.55 12.83
C PRO A 52 -11.09 -7.72 11.88
N ASP A 53 -12.36 -8.12 11.75
CA ASP A 53 -12.80 -9.24 10.91
C ASP A 53 -13.16 -8.82 9.47
N HIS A 54 -12.92 -7.56 9.10
CA HIS A 54 -13.17 -7.08 7.75
C HIS A 54 -12.01 -7.43 6.79
N GLU A 55 -12.34 -7.80 5.56
CA GLU A 55 -11.36 -8.10 4.49
C GLU A 55 -10.34 -6.97 4.26
N THR A 56 -10.71 -5.71 4.57
CA THR A 56 -9.84 -4.53 4.49
C THR A 56 -8.62 -4.64 5.40
N ILE A 57 -8.76 -5.24 6.59
CA ILE A 57 -7.65 -5.49 7.51
C ILE A 57 -6.67 -6.50 6.90
N LEU A 58 -7.19 -7.57 6.28
CA LEU A 58 -6.35 -8.59 5.64
C LEU A 58 -5.57 -8.00 4.45
N MET A 59 -6.24 -7.19 3.62
CA MET A 59 -5.61 -6.52 2.49
C MET A 59 -4.54 -5.51 2.95
N ALA A 60 -4.84 -4.71 4.00
CA ALA A 60 -3.90 -3.76 4.58
C ALA A 60 -2.64 -4.45 5.11
N LYS A 61 -2.76 -5.60 5.80
CA LYS A 61 -1.61 -6.38 6.27
C LYS A 61 -0.72 -6.86 5.13
N LYS A 62 -1.31 -7.45 4.08
CA LYS A 62 -0.55 -7.90 2.90
C LYS A 62 0.20 -6.75 2.23
N LEU A 63 -0.43 -5.59 2.12
CA LEU A 63 0.19 -4.41 1.54
C LEU A 63 1.31 -3.86 2.43
N GLN A 64 1.10 -3.83 3.75
CA GLN A 64 2.11 -3.44 4.74
C GLN A 64 3.36 -4.33 4.64
N ASP A 65 3.19 -5.65 4.61
CA ASP A 65 4.32 -6.59 4.51
C ASP A 65 5.15 -6.36 3.23
N SER A 66 4.45 -6.17 2.10
CA SER A 66 5.09 -5.86 0.82
C SER A 66 5.85 -4.53 0.86
N PHE A 67 5.24 -3.52 1.50
CA PHE A 67 5.86 -2.20 1.66
C PHE A 67 7.13 -2.27 2.51
N GLU A 68 7.06 -2.86 3.71
CA GLU A 68 8.21 -2.92 4.62
C GLU A 68 9.37 -3.73 4.03
N MET A 69 9.08 -4.84 3.34
CA MET A 69 10.10 -5.61 2.63
C MET A 69 10.81 -4.76 1.57
N ARG A 70 10.08 -3.96 0.78
CA ARG A 70 10.68 -3.10 -0.25
C ARG A 70 11.44 -1.94 0.37
N TYR A 71 10.88 -1.33 1.41
CA TYR A 71 11.49 -0.20 2.12
C TYR A 71 12.81 -0.61 2.80
N PHE A 72 12.87 -1.80 3.42
CA PHE A 72 14.09 -2.33 4.01
C PHE A 72 15.22 -2.59 2.99
N ASN A 73 14.87 -2.90 1.74
CA ASN A 73 15.82 -3.14 0.66
C ASN A 73 16.12 -1.89 -0.18
N MET A 74 15.66 -0.70 0.26
CA MET A 74 15.99 0.54 -0.42
C MET A 74 17.51 0.81 -0.30
N PRO A 75 18.21 1.15 -1.39
CA PRO A 75 19.61 1.51 -1.31
C PRO A 75 19.80 2.78 -0.48
N ASP A 76 20.91 2.86 0.26
CA ASP A 76 21.28 4.07 0.99
C ASP A 76 21.78 5.13 -0.02
N GLU A 77 21.36 6.38 0.17
CA GLU A 77 21.82 7.53 -0.62
C GLU A 77 23.23 7.92 -0.12
N SER A 78 24.24 7.09 -0.40
CA SER A 78 25.63 7.43 -0.11
C SER A 78 26.11 8.53 -1.08
N PRO A 79 26.56 9.70 -0.59
CA PRO A 79 26.87 10.85 -1.43
C PRO A 79 28.29 10.74 -1.99
N ASP A 80 28.51 9.87 -2.98
CA ASP A 80 29.74 9.87 -3.77
C ASP A 80 29.38 9.96 -5.26
N GLY A 81 29.19 11.19 -5.75
CA GLY A 81 29.03 11.45 -7.18
C GLY A 81 28.32 12.76 -7.50
N ASN A 82 29.08 13.85 -7.56
CA ASN A 82 28.69 15.12 -8.16
C ASN A 82 28.00 14.93 -9.53
N VAL A 83 26.71 15.23 -9.59
CA VAL A 83 26.03 15.60 -10.84
C VAL A 83 25.25 16.88 -10.60
N ASN A 84 25.86 17.99 -11.02
CA ASN A 84 25.13 19.19 -11.41
C ASN A 84 24.11 18.81 -12.51
N THR A 85 22.87 18.48 -12.13
CA THR A 85 21.76 18.46 -13.07
C THR A 85 20.91 19.70 -12.84
N ASN A 86 21.17 20.68 -13.69
CA ASN A 86 20.23 21.71 -14.10
C ASN A 86 18.83 21.09 -14.26
N PRO A 87 17.72 21.69 -13.78
CA PRO A 87 16.39 21.16 -14.04
C PRO A 87 16.03 21.46 -15.51
N GLU A 88 16.49 20.62 -16.42
CA GLU A 88 15.95 20.59 -17.77
C GLU A 88 14.57 19.94 -17.71
N LYS A 89 13.60 20.77 -18.04
CA LYS A 89 12.17 20.48 -18.14
C LYS A 89 11.93 19.31 -19.11
N THR A 90 11.87 18.09 -18.60
CA THR A 90 11.27 16.97 -19.34
C THR A 90 9.78 16.98 -19.09
N GLU A 91 9.06 17.59 -20.02
CA GLU A 91 7.64 17.33 -20.23
C GLU A 91 7.50 15.86 -20.66
N ASP A 92 6.99 15.00 -19.77
CA ASP A 92 6.38 13.73 -20.22
C ASP A 92 4.91 13.72 -19.88
N SER A 93 4.13 13.79 -20.95
CA SER A 93 2.68 13.71 -20.95
C SER A 93 2.28 12.24 -20.86
N THR A 94 1.89 11.74 -19.69
CA THR A 94 1.18 10.47 -19.61
C THR A 94 -0.01 10.54 -18.65
N LYS A 95 -1.15 10.89 -19.26
CA LYS A 95 -2.49 10.33 -19.05
C LYS A 95 -2.98 10.29 -17.59
N SER A 96 -3.79 11.29 -17.23
CA SER A 96 -4.72 11.22 -16.11
C SER A 96 -5.69 10.06 -16.31
N GLU A 97 -5.43 8.90 -15.72
CA GLU A 97 -6.46 7.90 -15.53
C GLU A 97 -7.29 8.31 -14.32
N SER A 98 -8.46 8.89 -14.59
CA SER A 98 -9.51 9.02 -13.59
C SER A 98 -9.97 7.61 -13.21
N TYR A 99 -9.78 7.26 -11.94
CA TYR A 99 -10.43 6.11 -11.34
C TYR A 99 -11.94 6.42 -11.25
N GLY A 100 -12.64 6.19 -12.36
CA GLY A 100 -14.09 6.10 -12.37
C GLY A 100 -14.50 4.84 -11.63
N LEU A 101 -15.12 5.00 -10.45
CA LEU A 101 -15.79 3.92 -9.74
C LEU A 101 -17.00 3.48 -10.58
N SER A 102 -16.81 2.48 -11.44
CA SER A 102 -17.90 1.77 -12.09
C SER A 102 -18.40 0.70 -11.13
N SER A 103 -19.55 0.95 -10.49
CA SER A 103 -20.27 -0.05 -9.72
C SER A 103 -20.89 -1.08 -10.67
N ASP A 104 -20.25 -2.23 -10.86
CA ASP A 104 -20.93 -3.40 -11.41
C ASP A 104 -21.37 -4.32 -10.26
N SER A 105 -22.68 -4.27 -9.99
CA SER A 105 -23.34 -5.24 -9.12
C SER A 105 -23.31 -6.61 -9.81
N SER A 106 -22.54 -7.56 -9.28
CA SER A 106 -22.66 -8.96 -9.68
C SER A 106 -22.99 -9.84 -8.47
N SER A 107 -24.15 -10.48 -8.57
CA SER A 107 -24.78 -11.32 -7.56
C SER A 107 -23.92 -12.54 -7.20
N TYR A 108 -23.86 -12.81 -5.89
CA TYR A 108 -23.29 -14.02 -5.30
C TYR A 108 -24.07 -15.26 -5.78
N GLY A 109 -23.42 -16.10 -6.57
CA GLY A 109 -23.87 -17.46 -6.93
C GLY A 109 -22.87 -18.47 -6.39
N GLY A 110 -23.32 -19.30 -5.43
CA GLY A 110 -22.49 -20.34 -4.83
C GLY A 110 -22.34 -21.59 -5.71
N SER A 111 -21.19 -22.25 -5.61
CA SER A 111 -21.03 -23.71 -5.74
C SER A 111 -19.64 -24.16 -5.28
N GLU A 112 -19.65 -24.97 -4.23
CA GLU A 112 -18.99 -26.27 -4.06
C GLU A 112 -17.53 -26.47 -4.54
N ASP A 113 -16.69 -26.70 -3.53
CA ASP A 113 -15.80 -27.86 -3.34
C ASP A 113 -14.98 -28.40 -4.53
N SER A 114 -13.64 -28.24 -4.45
CA SER A 114 -12.72 -29.40 -4.45
C SER A 114 -11.24 -29.01 -4.27
N GLU A 115 -10.59 -29.78 -3.39
CA GLU A 115 -9.17 -29.75 -3.04
C GLU A 115 -8.23 -30.09 -4.22
N LYS A 116 -7.10 -29.38 -4.36
CA LYS A 116 -5.83 -30.01 -4.81
C LYS A 116 -4.53 -29.26 -4.46
N LYS A 117 -3.97 -29.67 -3.33
CA LYS A 117 -2.54 -29.93 -3.03
C LYS A 117 -1.47 -29.10 -3.77
N ARG A 118 -0.93 -28.09 -3.08
CA ARG A 118 0.40 -27.50 -3.35
C ARG A 118 1.50 -28.48 -2.95
N LYS A 119 2.23 -29.01 -3.93
CA LYS A 119 3.48 -29.77 -3.71
C LYS A 119 4.57 -28.82 -3.21
N ARG A 120 4.92 -28.94 -1.92
CA ARG A 120 6.16 -28.42 -1.35
C ARG A 120 7.33 -29.24 -1.91
N GLY A 121 8.29 -28.57 -2.52
CA GLY A 121 9.47 -29.21 -3.09
C GLY A 121 10.62 -28.22 -3.29
N ARG A 122 11.26 -27.81 -2.20
CA ARG A 122 12.66 -27.37 -2.22
C ARG A 122 13.39 -28.16 -1.14
N LYS A 123 13.90 -29.34 -1.53
CA LYS A 123 15.06 -29.95 -0.88
C LYS A 123 16.26 -29.14 -1.36
N PHE A 124 17.07 -28.57 -0.48
CA PHE A 124 18.49 -28.32 -0.77
C PHE A 124 19.27 -28.22 0.56
N LEU A 125 20.21 -29.17 0.72
CA LEU A 125 21.49 -29.16 1.48
C LEU A 125 21.43 -28.89 3.00
N LYS A 126 21.51 -29.93 3.86
CA LYS A 126 22.76 -30.41 4.50
C LYS A 126 24.06 -29.80 3.96
N ASN A 127 24.81 -29.10 4.81
CA ASN A 127 26.23 -29.32 5.09
C ASN A 127 26.77 -28.32 6.15
N SER A 128 27.70 -28.84 6.95
CA SER A 128 28.48 -28.27 8.07
C SER A 128 27.81 -28.22 9.44
#